data_AF-A0AAV2SWL9-F1
#
_entry.id   AF-A0AAV2SWL9-F1
#
_cell.length_a   1.000
_cell.length_b   1.000
_cell.length_c   1.000
_cell.angle_alpha   90.00
_cell.angle_beta   90.00
_cell.angle_gamma   90.00
#
_symmetry.space_group_name_H-M   'P 1'
#
loop_
_entity.id
_entity.type
_entity.pdbx_description
1 polymer ?
#
loop_
_entity_poly.entity_id
_entity_poly.type
_entity_poly.pdbx_seq_one_letter_code
_entity_poly.pdbx_strand_id
1 'polypeptide(L)'
;MKQSTLKGFIIKPAAAAVPRNEVQRDQITAKPVSSQPRPSAKRKAPHNDPDTARAYERKRRRCFLSHWLDEQRPQEMPLAILRRRLNSQSQEMFYNLFTSAYCVALRNWSFRDFEYLCQLQAKNGLNIGNNYQNTHGVQTFIESIAHIQRLDTAMGLQQSRFFSLAADGSTDHGIAEQESVYVRYLVAGEPVNKFLGLQEVEHSTSDGVLAAIDTVLLQHADISLEMQKQKLVNVNLDGAAVNMGMYNGVGALEKQRHGPQVTVTHCINHNLELALLDLRKDEPYLAIFEKTIKVIIINYIITVNTIILIKHIN
;
A
#
# COMPACT_ATOMS: atom_id res chain seq x y z
N MET A 1 19.16 -3.44 40.89
CA MET A 1 19.12 -4.90 40.66
C MET A 1 18.20 -5.56 41.68
N LYS A 2 17.01 -5.97 41.27
CA LYS A 2 16.17 -6.92 42.00
C LYS A 2 15.60 -7.88 40.96
N GLN A 3 16.13 -9.10 40.93
CA GLN A 3 15.63 -10.20 40.11
C GLN A 3 14.32 -10.69 40.73
N SER A 4 13.21 -10.56 40.01
CA SER A 4 11.94 -11.23 40.34
C SER A 4 11.76 -12.44 39.44
N THR A 5 11.72 -13.60 40.08
CA THR A 5 11.61 -14.95 39.52
C THR A 5 10.29 -15.13 38.76
N LEU A 6 10.36 -15.40 37.46
CA LEU A 6 9.24 -15.89 36.66
C LEU A 6 8.95 -17.35 37.06
N LYS A 7 7.86 -17.59 37.81
CA LYS A 7 7.30 -18.93 38.00
C LYS A 7 6.46 -19.28 36.77
N GLY A 8 6.87 -20.33 36.05
CA GLY A 8 6.16 -20.84 34.88
C GLY A 8 4.77 -21.38 35.23
N PHE A 9 3.76 -20.91 34.49
CA PHE A 9 2.44 -21.53 34.44
C PHE A 9 2.45 -22.61 33.36
N ILE A 10 2.48 -23.88 33.77
CA ILE A 10 2.23 -25.03 32.89
C ILE A 10 0.70 -25.20 32.81
N ILE A 11 0.12 -24.92 31.64
CA ILE A 11 -1.27 -25.23 31.32
C ILE A 11 -1.33 -26.71 30.91
N LYS A 12 -1.97 -27.56 31.72
CA LYS A 12 -2.32 -28.94 31.33
C LYS A 12 -3.60 -28.91 30.47
N PRO A 13 -3.69 -29.72 29.39
CA PRO A 13 -4.91 -29.83 28.60
C PRO A 13 -6.00 -30.60 29.35
N ALA A 14 -7.22 -30.05 29.35
CA ALA A 14 -8.42 -30.73 29.85
C ALA A 14 -8.95 -31.72 28.80
N ALA A 15 -9.27 -32.95 29.25
CA ALA A 15 -9.81 -34.02 28.44
C ALA A 15 -11.23 -33.68 27.93
N ALA A 16 -11.46 -33.87 26.62
CA ALA A 16 -12.75 -33.71 25.98
C ALA A 16 -13.68 -34.90 26.31
N ALA A 17 -14.85 -34.62 26.89
CA ALA A 17 -15.94 -35.57 27.02
C ALA A 17 -16.84 -35.48 25.79
N VAL A 18 -17.04 -36.61 25.10
CA VAL A 18 -17.93 -36.76 23.94
C VAL A 18 -19.29 -37.27 24.43
N PRO A 19 -20.41 -36.55 24.23
CA PRO A 19 -21.72 -37.11 24.45
C PRO A 19 -22.19 -37.94 23.25
N ARG A 20 -22.57 -39.19 23.49
CA ARG A 20 -23.32 -40.05 22.56
C ARG A 20 -24.73 -39.50 22.41
N ASN A 21 -25.18 -39.28 21.18
CA ASN A 21 -26.60 -39.26 20.84
C ASN A 21 -26.83 -40.07 19.56
N GLU A 22 -27.81 -40.97 19.65
CA GLU A 22 -28.26 -41.92 18.64
C GLU A 22 -28.85 -41.20 17.42
N VAL A 23 -28.52 -41.67 16.21
CA VAL A 23 -29.12 -41.20 14.96
C VAL A 23 -29.96 -42.33 14.38
N GLN A 24 -31.27 -42.09 14.34
CA GLN A 24 -32.28 -42.87 13.62
C GLN A 24 -31.98 -42.83 12.11
N ARG A 25 -31.93 -44.00 11.47
CA ARG A 25 -31.70 -44.15 10.02
C ARG A 25 -33.01 -43.95 9.28
N ASP A 26 -33.18 -42.79 8.66
CA ASP A 26 -34.16 -42.61 7.58
C ASP A 26 -33.48 -42.70 6.20
N GLN A 27 -34.06 -43.53 5.35
CA GLN A 27 -33.60 -43.83 3.99
C GLN A 27 -33.83 -42.61 3.08
N ILE A 28 -32.75 -42.09 2.49
CA ILE A 28 -32.85 -41.11 1.39
C ILE A 28 -32.38 -41.80 0.10
N THR A 29 -33.31 -41.99 -0.82
CA THR A 29 -33.09 -42.47 -2.18
C THR A 29 -32.32 -41.43 -3.00
N ALA A 30 -31.19 -41.85 -3.58
CA ALA A 30 -30.36 -41.00 -4.43
C ALA A 30 -31.02 -40.79 -5.81
N LYS A 31 -31.22 -39.53 -6.21
CA LYS A 31 -31.41 -39.15 -7.62
C LYS A 31 -30.05 -38.77 -8.23
N PRO A 32 -29.74 -39.15 -9.48
CA PRO A 32 -28.47 -38.86 -10.10
C PRO A 32 -28.37 -37.37 -10.47
N VAL A 33 -27.30 -36.71 -10.00
CA VAL A 33 -26.95 -35.34 -10.40
C VAL A 33 -26.16 -35.41 -11.70
N SER A 34 -26.72 -34.82 -12.76
CA SER A 34 -26.01 -34.62 -14.02
C SER A 34 -24.90 -33.59 -13.84
N SER A 35 -23.69 -33.97 -14.22
CA SER A 35 -22.52 -33.10 -14.23
C SER A 35 -22.57 -32.19 -15.46
N GLN A 36 -23.10 -30.98 -15.30
CA GLN A 36 -22.73 -29.84 -16.13
C GLN A 36 -22.01 -28.80 -15.25
N PRO A 37 -20.85 -28.27 -15.68
CA PRO A 37 -20.13 -27.27 -14.91
C PRO A 37 -20.98 -25.99 -14.82
N ARG A 38 -21.28 -25.56 -13.59
CA ARG A 38 -21.82 -24.20 -13.36
C ARG A 38 -20.80 -23.19 -13.88
N PRO A 39 -21.21 -22.17 -14.66
CA PRO A 39 -20.32 -21.08 -14.98
C PRO A 39 -19.87 -20.44 -13.68
N SER A 40 -18.56 -20.35 -13.47
CA SER A 40 -17.98 -19.56 -12.41
C SER A 40 -18.47 -18.13 -12.58
N ALA A 41 -19.27 -17.64 -11.63
CA ALA A 41 -19.57 -16.22 -11.53
C ALA A 41 -18.24 -15.52 -11.22
N LYS A 42 -17.54 -15.09 -12.27
CA LYS A 42 -16.47 -14.10 -12.17
C LYS A 42 -17.08 -12.95 -11.38
N ARG A 43 -16.62 -12.74 -10.13
CA ARG A 43 -16.83 -11.45 -9.47
C ARG A 43 -16.22 -10.43 -10.42
N LYS A 44 -17.05 -9.67 -11.13
CA LYS A 44 -16.59 -8.50 -11.86
C LYS A 44 -15.84 -7.66 -10.84
N ALA A 45 -14.57 -7.36 -11.12
CA ALA A 45 -13.89 -6.26 -10.47
C ALA A 45 -14.82 -5.03 -10.51
N PRO A 46 -14.81 -4.16 -9.48
CA PRO A 46 -15.51 -2.88 -9.60
C PRO A 46 -15.09 -2.29 -10.95
N HIS A 47 -16.09 -1.94 -11.76
CA HIS A 47 -15.86 -1.35 -13.07
C HIS A 47 -14.84 -0.21 -12.89
N ASN A 48 -13.68 -0.31 -13.54
CA ASN A 48 -12.82 0.84 -13.84
C ASN A 48 -13.58 1.70 -14.85
N ASP A 49 -14.71 2.26 -14.43
CA ASP A 49 -15.43 3.25 -15.20
C ASP A 49 -14.66 4.57 -15.04
N PRO A 50 -14.08 5.10 -16.13
CA PRO A 50 -13.30 6.34 -16.09
C PRO A 50 -14.09 7.50 -15.49
N ASP A 51 -15.43 7.49 -15.61
CA ASP A 51 -16.27 8.57 -15.10
C ASP A 51 -16.45 8.51 -13.58
N THR A 52 -16.46 7.33 -12.97
CA THR A 52 -16.47 7.19 -11.49
C THR A 52 -15.11 7.49 -10.88
N ALA A 53 -14.01 7.08 -11.51
CA ALA A 53 -12.66 7.48 -11.11
C ALA A 53 -12.47 9.01 -11.21
N ARG A 54 -12.85 9.61 -12.35
CA ARG A 54 -12.85 11.07 -12.55
C ARG A 54 -13.78 11.80 -11.59
N ALA A 55 -14.94 11.25 -11.25
CA ALA A 55 -15.84 11.84 -10.26
C ALA A 55 -15.23 11.80 -8.85
N TYR A 56 -14.59 10.70 -8.48
CA TYR A 56 -13.86 10.55 -7.23
C TYR A 56 -12.67 11.53 -7.16
N GLU A 57 -11.91 11.69 -8.24
CA GLU A 57 -10.82 12.67 -8.38
C GLU A 57 -11.31 14.11 -8.30
N ARG A 58 -12.41 14.46 -9.00
CA ARG A 58 -13.03 15.80 -8.91
C ARG A 58 -13.49 16.12 -7.49
N LYS A 59 -14.08 15.13 -6.79
CA LYS A 59 -14.48 15.26 -5.39
C LYS A 59 -13.26 15.46 -4.48
N ARG A 60 -12.16 14.73 -4.74
CA ARG A 60 -10.88 14.88 -4.03
C ARG A 60 -10.23 16.24 -4.26
N ARG A 61 -10.12 16.74 -5.50
CA ARG A 61 -9.57 18.08 -5.78
C ARG A 61 -10.37 19.18 -5.11
N ARG A 62 -11.71 19.06 -5.13
CA ARG A 62 -12.59 19.98 -4.40
C ARG A 62 -12.32 19.93 -2.88
N CYS A 63 -12.07 18.73 -2.34
CA CYS A 63 -11.70 18.53 -0.94
C CYS A 63 -10.32 19.11 -0.58
N PHE A 64 -9.35 19.05 -1.51
CA PHE A 64 -8.03 19.64 -1.32
C PHE A 64 -8.13 21.17 -1.19
N LEU A 65 -8.81 21.82 -2.14
CA LEU A 65 -9.01 23.27 -2.11
C LEU A 65 -9.84 23.70 -0.88
N SER A 66 -10.87 22.93 -0.51
CA SER A 66 -11.64 23.22 0.70
C SER A 66 -10.81 23.04 1.97
N HIS A 67 -9.97 22.00 2.06
CA HIS A 67 -9.07 21.78 3.20
C HIS A 67 -8.05 22.92 3.36
N TRP A 68 -7.47 23.38 2.25
CA TRP A 68 -6.55 24.53 2.26
C TRP A 68 -7.23 25.80 2.77
N LEU A 69 -8.48 26.04 2.38
CA LEU A 69 -9.30 27.15 2.89
C LEU A 69 -9.70 26.95 4.37
N ASP A 70 -9.98 25.70 4.76
CA ASP A 70 -10.40 25.32 6.12
C ASP A 70 -9.24 25.44 7.14
N GLU A 71 -7.98 25.19 6.74
CA GLU A 71 -6.80 25.41 7.58
C GLU A 71 -6.59 26.89 7.96
N GLN A 72 -7.02 27.82 7.09
CA GLN A 72 -7.01 29.25 7.41
C GLN A 72 -8.00 29.61 8.53
N ARG A 73 -8.98 28.74 8.81
CA ARG A 73 -10.03 28.91 9.83
C ARG A 73 -10.38 27.61 10.56
N PRO A 74 -9.47 27.07 11.41
CA PRO A 74 -9.63 25.74 12.02
C PRO A 74 -10.88 25.59 12.90
N GLN A 75 -11.38 26.71 13.42
CA GLN A 75 -12.52 26.80 14.33
C GLN A 75 -13.88 26.57 13.63
N GLU A 76 -13.96 26.86 12.33
CA GLU A 76 -15.18 26.85 11.52
C GLU A 76 -15.34 25.56 10.70
N MET A 77 -14.37 24.65 10.77
CA MET A 77 -14.38 23.42 9.99
C MET A 77 -15.58 22.53 10.36
N PRO A 78 -16.28 21.93 9.37
CA PRO A 78 -17.38 21.01 9.62
C PRO A 78 -17.01 19.83 10.54
N LEU A 79 -15.78 19.31 10.41
CA LEU A 79 -15.23 18.27 11.30
C LEU A 79 -14.97 18.77 12.72
N ALA A 80 -14.50 20.01 12.89
CA ALA A 80 -14.33 20.62 14.21
C ALA A 80 -15.70 20.88 14.88
N ILE A 81 -16.70 21.28 14.11
CA ILE A 81 -18.09 21.45 14.56
C ILE A 81 -18.72 20.09 14.91
N LEU A 82 -18.51 19.06 14.08
CA LEU A 82 -19.00 17.70 14.34
C LEU A 82 -18.32 17.10 15.58
N ARG A 83 -17.01 17.31 15.75
CA ARG A 83 -16.25 16.90 16.94
C ARG A 83 -16.85 17.50 18.22
N ARG A 84 -17.27 18.77 18.20
CA ARG A 84 -17.97 19.43 19.32
C ARG A 84 -19.34 18.80 19.62
N ARG A 85 -19.98 18.16 18.64
CA ARG A 85 -21.29 17.48 18.81
C ARG A 85 -21.16 16.03 19.28
N LEU A 86 -19.98 15.41 19.15
CA LEU A 86 -19.73 14.07 19.69
C LEU A 86 -19.49 14.16 21.20
N ASN A 87 -20.20 13.33 21.96
CA ASN A 87 -19.90 13.16 23.39
C ASN A 87 -18.51 12.52 23.59
N SER A 88 -17.96 12.66 24.79
CA SER A 88 -16.61 12.17 25.11
C SER A 88 -16.44 10.66 24.88
N GLN A 89 -17.47 9.87 25.15
CA GLN A 89 -17.45 8.41 24.94
C GLN A 89 -17.32 8.04 23.46
N SER A 90 -18.03 8.73 22.58
CA SER A 90 -17.93 8.53 21.13
C SER A 90 -16.56 8.94 20.59
N GLN A 91 -15.98 10.04 21.12
CA GLN A 91 -14.63 10.46 20.74
C GLN A 91 -13.58 9.41 21.12
N GLU A 92 -13.66 8.88 22.33
CA GLU A 92 -12.77 7.81 22.81
C GLU A 92 -12.91 6.55 21.97
N MET A 93 -14.15 6.15 21.66
CA MET A 93 -14.43 5.00 20.79
C MET A 93 -13.78 5.15 19.41
N PHE A 94 -13.98 6.28 18.74
CA PHE A 94 -13.37 6.51 17.44
C PHE A 94 -11.85 6.59 17.54
N TYR A 95 -11.30 7.23 18.57
CA TYR A 95 -9.85 7.28 18.78
C TYR A 95 -9.25 5.87 18.85
N ASN A 96 -9.87 4.97 19.60
CA ASN A 96 -9.43 3.58 19.70
C ASN A 96 -9.56 2.86 18.36
N LEU A 97 -10.70 2.97 17.66
CA LEU A 97 -10.91 2.35 16.35
C LEU A 97 -9.89 2.83 15.29
N PHE A 98 -9.63 4.14 15.22
CA PHE A 98 -8.63 4.73 14.33
C PHE A 98 -7.22 4.24 14.67
N THR A 99 -6.87 4.18 15.95
CA THR A 99 -5.56 3.69 16.40
C THR A 99 -5.34 2.22 16.01
N SER A 100 -6.38 1.41 16.13
CA SER A 100 -6.36 -0.01 15.74
C SER A 100 -6.26 -0.18 14.24
N ALA A 101 -7.01 0.62 13.48
CA ALA A 101 -6.96 0.62 12.02
C ALA A 101 -5.59 1.05 11.53
N TYR A 102 -5.00 2.07 12.17
CA TYR A 102 -3.63 2.49 11.93
C TYR A 102 -2.62 1.36 12.21
N CYS A 103 -2.79 0.61 13.31
CA CYS A 103 -1.94 -0.54 13.61
C CYS A 103 -2.03 -1.62 12.52
N VAL A 104 -3.24 -1.95 12.05
CA VAL A 104 -3.46 -2.88 10.95
C VAL A 104 -2.72 -2.42 9.69
N ALA A 105 -2.83 -1.14 9.33
CA ALA A 105 -2.13 -0.57 8.18
C ALA A 105 -0.60 -0.60 8.36
N LEU A 106 -0.10 -0.13 9.51
CA LEU A 106 1.33 -0.03 9.81
C LEU A 106 2.03 -1.40 9.79
N ARG A 107 1.33 -2.45 10.20
CA ARG A 107 1.85 -3.82 10.23
C ARG A 107 1.55 -4.63 8.97
N ASN A 108 0.88 -4.01 7.99
CA ASN A 108 0.41 -4.68 6.78
C ASN A 108 -0.42 -5.95 7.08
N TRP A 109 -1.27 -5.87 8.10
CA TRP A 109 -2.16 -6.97 8.49
C TRP A 109 -3.37 -7.07 7.59
N SER A 110 -4.00 -8.24 7.55
CA SER A 110 -5.25 -8.39 6.82
C SER A 110 -6.32 -7.52 7.46
N PHE A 111 -7.17 -6.89 6.65
CA PHE A 111 -8.34 -6.18 7.18
C PHE A 111 -9.30 -7.10 7.95
N ARG A 112 -9.20 -8.42 7.75
CA ARG A 112 -9.94 -9.43 8.53
C ARG A 112 -9.46 -9.51 9.98
N ASP A 113 -8.20 -9.18 10.24
CA ASP A 113 -7.62 -9.22 11.59
C ASP A 113 -8.07 -8.03 12.45
N PHE A 114 -8.69 -7.01 11.83
CA PHE A 114 -9.18 -5.83 12.54
C PHE A 114 -10.26 -6.16 13.57
N GLU A 115 -11.19 -7.06 13.24
CA GLU A 115 -12.24 -7.49 14.18
C GLU A 115 -11.63 -8.17 15.40
N TYR A 116 -10.67 -9.07 15.18
CA TYR A 116 -9.96 -9.75 16.27
C TYR A 116 -9.19 -8.75 17.15
N LEU A 117 -8.53 -7.76 16.54
CA LEU A 117 -7.84 -6.71 17.28
C LEU A 117 -8.81 -5.86 18.13
N CYS A 118 -9.98 -5.52 17.59
CA CYS A 118 -11.03 -4.80 18.31
C CYS A 118 -11.54 -5.60 19.52
N GLN A 119 -11.78 -6.90 19.35
CA GLN A 119 -12.19 -7.79 20.45
C GLN A 119 -11.12 -7.86 21.56
N LEU A 120 -9.84 -7.94 21.18
CA LEU A 120 -8.73 -7.93 22.13
C LEU A 120 -8.67 -6.62 22.93
N GLN A 121 -8.85 -5.48 22.25
CA GLN A 121 -8.86 -4.18 22.92
C GLN A 121 -10.04 -3.99 23.87
N ALA A 122 -11.23 -4.47 23.48
CA ALA A 122 -12.38 -4.50 24.36
C ALA A 122 -12.11 -5.33 25.63
N LYS A 123 -11.43 -6.49 25.49
CA LYS A 123 -10.98 -7.29 26.64
C LYS A 123 -9.96 -6.58 27.53
N ASN A 124 -9.15 -5.70 26.93
CA ASN A 124 -8.21 -4.86 27.67
C ASN A 124 -8.88 -3.63 28.33
N GLY A 125 -10.20 -3.50 28.23
CA GLY A 125 -10.97 -2.43 28.87
C GLY A 125 -11.11 -1.15 28.03
N LEU A 126 -10.71 -1.16 26.75
CA LEU A 126 -10.90 -0.02 25.87
C LEU A 126 -12.33 0.05 25.34
N ASN A 127 -12.86 1.27 25.22
CA ASN A 127 -14.13 1.51 24.55
C ASN A 127 -13.97 1.37 23.04
N ILE A 128 -14.48 0.27 22.46
CA ILE A 128 -14.46 0.00 21.00
C ILE A 128 -15.86 0.12 20.37
N GLY A 129 -16.91 0.23 21.21
CA GLY A 129 -18.30 0.15 20.76
C GLY A 129 -18.64 -1.23 20.17
N ASN A 130 -19.75 -1.33 19.43
CA ASN A 130 -20.17 -2.56 18.73
C ASN A 130 -20.25 -2.40 17.20
N ASN A 131 -20.13 -1.16 16.72
CA ASN A 131 -20.25 -0.82 15.30
C ASN A 131 -18.86 -0.70 14.67
N TYR A 132 -18.79 -0.80 13.34
CA TYR A 132 -17.57 -0.58 12.54
C TYR A 132 -16.42 -1.56 12.75
N GLN A 133 -16.58 -2.59 13.59
CA GLN A 133 -15.60 -3.67 13.80
C GLN A 133 -15.65 -4.69 12.65
N ASN A 134 -15.41 -4.23 11.42
CA ASN A 134 -15.43 -5.08 10.24
C ASN A 134 -14.51 -4.52 9.15
N THR A 135 -14.32 -5.29 8.08
CA THR A 135 -13.48 -4.94 6.93
C THR A 135 -13.82 -3.58 6.32
N HIS A 136 -15.11 -3.22 6.25
CA HIS A 136 -15.53 -1.94 5.68
C HIS A 136 -15.21 -0.76 6.61
N GLY A 137 -15.36 -0.96 7.91
CA GLY A 137 -15.00 0.02 8.93
C GLY A 137 -13.51 0.32 8.91
N VAL A 138 -12.65 -0.70 8.96
CA VAL A 138 -11.19 -0.51 8.92
C VAL A 138 -10.73 0.14 7.62
N GLN A 139 -11.30 -0.25 6.48
CA GLN A 139 -11.03 0.40 5.21
C GLN A 139 -11.36 1.90 5.27
N THR A 140 -12.55 2.25 5.78
CA THR A 140 -12.98 3.65 5.93
C THR A 140 -12.02 4.46 6.83
N PHE A 141 -11.59 3.87 7.95
CA PHE A 141 -10.65 4.51 8.86
C PHE A 141 -9.28 4.72 8.22
N ILE A 142 -8.73 3.69 7.57
CA ILE A 142 -7.44 3.77 6.86
C ILE A 142 -7.51 4.78 5.71
N GLU A 143 -8.59 4.79 4.93
CA GLU A 143 -8.78 5.76 3.85
C GLU A 143 -8.80 7.20 4.36
N SER A 144 -9.42 7.41 5.52
CA SER A 144 -9.46 8.71 6.19
C SER A 144 -8.09 9.13 6.70
N ILE A 145 -7.33 8.23 7.34
CA ILE A 145 -5.94 8.49 7.77
C ILE A 145 -5.07 8.83 6.56
N ALA A 146 -5.13 8.00 5.52
CA ALA A 146 -4.38 8.20 4.29
C ALA A 146 -4.77 9.49 3.58
N HIS A 147 -6.03 9.92 3.69
CA HIS A 147 -6.48 11.18 3.14
C HIS A 147 -5.80 12.37 3.81
N ILE A 148 -5.80 12.43 5.14
CA ILE A 148 -5.12 13.50 5.89
C ILE A 148 -3.61 13.48 5.57
N GLN A 149 -2.98 12.31 5.60
CA GLN A 149 -1.54 12.21 5.30
C GLN A 149 -1.18 12.71 3.89
N ARG A 150 -2.06 12.48 2.90
CA ARG A 150 -1.90 13.00 1.54
C ARG A 150 -2.07 14.51 1.47
N LEU A 151 -3.04 15.07 2.19
CA LEU A 151 -3.23 16.52 2.27
C LEU A 151 -2.01 17.21 2.88
N ASP A 152 -1.51 16.72 4.02
CA ASP A 152 -0.31 17.24 4.66
C ASP A 152 0.90 17.21 3.70
N THR A 153 1.05 16.10 2.97
CA THR A 153 2.15 15.92 2.01
C THR A 153 2.03 16.91 0.85
N ALA A 154 0.83 17.06 0.30
CA ALA A 154 0.54 17.98 -0.79
C ALA A 154 0.80 19.44 -0.38
N MET A 155 0.33 19.84 0.79
CA MET A 155 0.51 21.19 1.31
C MET A 155 1.97 21.49 1.58
N GLY A 156 2.70 20.57 2.22
CA GLY A 156 4.15 20.69 2.41
C GLY A 156 4.90 20.83 1.08
N LEU A 157 4.55 20.02 0.08
CA LEU A 157 5.15 20.09 -1.25
C LEU A 157 4.84 21.41 -1.97
N GLN A 158 3.59 21.87 -1.94
CA GLN A 158 3.19 23.14 -2.55
C GLN A 158 3.85 24.35 -1.88
N GLN A 159 4.03 24.33 -0.57
CA GLN A 159 4.71 25.40 0.18
C GLN A 159 6.23 25.34 0.05
N SER A 160 6.79 24.18 -0.29
CA SER A 160 8.22 24.03 -0.51
C SER A 160 8.71 24.95 -1.64
N ARG A 161 9.92 25.49 -1.46
CA ARG A 161 10.60 26.28 -2.49
C ARG A 161 11.06 25.41 -3.64
N PHE A 162 11.61 24.24 -3.31
CA PHE A 162 12.12 23.25 -4.25
C PHE A 162 11.80 21.84 -3.75
N PHE A 163 11.71 20.89 -4.68
CA PHE A 163 11.57 19.49 -4.36
C PHE A 163 12.36 18.60 -5.32
N SER A 164 12.66 17.39 -4.87
CA SER A 164 13.20 16.31 -5.68
C SER A 164 12.14 15.22 -5.84
N LEU A 165 12.16 14.55 -6.98
CA LEU A 165 11.30 13.44 -7.32
C LEU A 165 12.12 12.15 -7.26
N ALA A 166 11.54 11.06 -6.77
CA ALA A 166 12.05 9.72 -6.99
C ALA A 166 10.92 8.85 -7.55
N ALA A 167 11.21 8.13 -8.63
CA ALA A 167 10.26 7.21 -9.24
C ALA A 167 10.89 5.82 -9.36
N ASP A 168 10.10 4.80 -9.04
CA ASP A 168 10.51 3.41 -9.10
C ASP A 168 9.37 2.55 -9.65
N GLY A 169 9.71 1.73 -10.64
CA GLY A 169 8.80 0.85 -11.33
C GLY A 169 8.54 -0.43 -10.54
N SER A 170 7.29 -0.90 -10.56
CA SER A 170 6.88 -2.16 -9.95
C SER A 170 5.87 -2.86 -10.83
N THR A 171 5.98 -4.18 -10.96
CA THR A 171 5.02 -5.00 -11.70
C THR A 171 4.07 -5.67 -10.72
N ASP A 172 2.77 -5.46 -10.88
CA ASP A 172 1.77 -6.11 -10.04
C ASP A 172 1.57 -7.60 -10.39
N HIS A 173 0.83 -8.34 -9.55
CA HIS A 173 0.53 -9.76 -9.80
C HIS A 173 -0.30 -10.00 -11.09
N GLY A 174 -0.89 -8.96 -11.66
CA GLY A 174 -1.65 -8.96 -12.91
C GLY A 174 -0.83 -8.62 -14.15
N ILE A 175 0.49 -8.41 -14.02
CA ILE A 175 1.43 -7.99 -15.07
C ILE A 175 1.24 -6.50 -15.47
N ALA A 176 0.46 -5.73 -14.71
CA ALA A 176 0.36 -4.29 -14.94
C ALA A 176 1.59 -3.60 -14.35
N GLU A 177 2.29 -2.84 -15.18
CA GLU A 177 3.39 -1.99 -14.72
C GLU A 177 2.83 -0.78 -13.96
N GLN A 178 3.45 -0.44 -12.84
CA GLN A 178 3.07 0.66 -11.99
C GLN A 178 4.29 1.49 -11.62
N GLU A 179 4.13 2.80 -11.57
CA GLU A 179 5.17 3.73 -11.17
C GLU A 179 4.86 4.28 -9.78
N SER A 180 5.73 3.98 -8.82
CA SER A 180 5.65 4.56 -7.48
C SER A 180 6.39 5.89 -7.46
N VAL A 181 5.77 6.92 -6.87
CA VAL A 181 6.31 8.28 -6.86
C VAL A 181 6.50 8.77 -5.44
N TYR A 182 7.72 9.18 -5.15
CA TYR A 182 8.12 9.81 -3.91
C TYR A 182 8.62 11.23 -4.17
N VAL A 183 8.38 12.11 -3.21
CA VAL A 183 8.90 13.47 -3.22
C VAL A 183 9.76 13.73 -2.01
N ARG A 184 10.80 14.52 -2.20
CA ARG A 184 11.70 15.00 -1.16
C ARG A 184 11.71 16.51 -1.13
N TYR A 185 11.43 17.09 0.03
CA TYR A 185 11.45 18.54 0.23
C TYR A 185 11.86 18.89 1.66
N LEU A 186 12.08 20.17 1.95
CA LEU A 186 12.48 20.62 3.28
C LEU A 186 11.25 21.01 4.13
N VAL A 187 11.22 20.52 5.37
CA VAL A 187 10.29 20.95 6.41
C VAL A 187 11.13 21.48 7.58
N ALA A 188 10.98 22.77 7.90
CA ALA A 188 11.78 23.42 8.94
C ALA A 188 13.31 23.22 8.78
N GLY A 189 13.80 23.19 7.53
CA GLY A 189 15.22 23.00 7.21
C GLY A 189 15.66 21.53 7.08
N GLU A 190 14.83 20.58 7.48
CA GLU A 190 15.17 19.15 7.43
C GLU A 190 14.57 18.47 6.19
N PRO A 191 15.34 17.62 5.48
CA PRO A 191 14.83 16.90 4.33
C PRO A 191 13.88 15.77 4.77
N VAL A 192 12.66 15.78 4.23
CA VAL A 192 11.68 14.70 4.41
C VAL A 192 11.41 14.01 3.10
N ASN A 193 11.28 12.68 3.13
CA ASN A 193 10.81 11.87 2.01
C ASN A 193 9.36 11.47 2.25
N LYS A 194 8.50 11.68 1.26
CA LYS A 194 7.07 11.36 1.34
C LYS A 194 6.64 10.59 0.11
N PHE A 195 5.93 9.49 0.34
CA PHE A 195 5.20 8.81 -0.72
C PHE A 195 4.06 9.71 -1.19
N LEU A 196 3.95 9.90 -2.51
CA LEU A 196 2.93 10.75 -3.10
C LEU A 196 1.81 9.92 -3.75
N GLY A 197 2.17 8.88 -4.50
CA GLY A 197 1.19 8.04 -5.18
C GLY A 197 1.83 6.89 -5.94
N LEU A 198 0.97 6.01 -6.44
CA LEU A 198 1.28 4.87 -7.28
C LEU A 198 0.32 4.92 -8.45
N GLN A 199 0.85 4.85 -9.68
CA GLN A 199 0.07 5.03 -10.89
C GLN A 199 0.38 3.91 -11.87
N GLU A 200 -0.66 3.27 -12.40
CA GLU A 200 -0.53 2.30 -13.48
C GLU A 200 0.03 2.99 -14.73
N VAL A 201 1.02 2.34 -15.36
CA VAL A 201 1.71 2.81 -16.56
C VAL A 201 1.09 2.09 -17.77
N GLU A 202 0.37 2.83 -18.59
CA GLU A 202 -0.34 2.28 -19.76
C GLU A 202 0.63 1.66 -20.79
N HIS A 203 1.80 2.30 -20.95
CA HIS A 203 2.87 1.86 -21.85
C HIS A 203 4.22 2.01 -21.15
N SER A 204 5.02 0.95 -21.09
CA SER A 204 6.37 0.93 -20.48
C SER A 204 7.42 1.70 -21.31
N THR A 205 7.03 2.82 -21.90
CA THR A 205 7.89 3.77 -22.59
C THR A 205 8.18 4.95 -21.67
N SER A 206 9.21 5.72 -22.00
CA SER A 206 9.60 6.88 -21.19
C SER A 206 8.49 7.93 -21.10
N ASP A 207 7.73 8.12 -22.18
CA ASP A 207 6.56 9.00 -22.20
C ASP A 207 5.43 8.49 -21.29
N GLY A 208 5.23 7.16 -21.24
CA GLY A 208 4.23 6.56 -20.36
C GLY A 208 4.59 6.70 -18.88
N VAL A 209 5.87 6.49 -18.53
CA VAL A 209 6.37 6.71 -17.16
C VAL A 209 6.25 8.18 -16.76
N LEU A 210 6.63 9.11 -17.64
CA LEU A 210 6.46 10.55 -17.40
C LEU A 210 5.00 10.94 -17.20
N ALA A 211 4.09 10.41 -18.03
CA ALA A 211 2.67 10.68 -17.89
C ALA A 211 2.12 10.15 -16.56
N ALA A 212 2.61 9.00 -16.08
CA ALA A 212 2.26 8.46 -14.78
C ALA A 212 2.75 9.38 -13.65
N ILE A 213 4.00 9.83 -13.71
CA ILE A 213 4.60 10.78 -12.76
C ILE A 213 3.78 12.10 -12.70
N ASP A 214 3.49 12.68 -13.86
CA ASP A 214 2.72 13.92 -13.98
C ASP A 214 1.30 13.76 -13.43
N THR A 215 0.68 12.62 -13.69
CA THR A 215 -0.65 12.27 -13.16
C THR A 215 -0.60 12.24 -11.63
N VAL A 216 0.42 11.60 -11.05
CA VAL A 216 0.55 11.55 -9.60
C VAL A 216 0.76 12.95 -8.99
N LEU A 217 1.69 13.73 -9.54
CA LEU A 217 1.99 15.09 -9.07
C LEU A 217 0.75 15.99 -9.12
N LEU A 218 0.00 15.92 -10.21
CA LEU A 218 -1.19 16.73 -10.41
C LEU A 218 -2.37 16.26 -9.53
N GLN A 219 -2.65 14.96 -9.47
CA GLN A 219 -3.81 14.44 -8.75
C GLN A 219 -3.63 14.44 -7.24
N HIS A 220 -2.41 14.21 -6.75
CA HIS A 220 -2.15 14.03 -5.32
C HIS A 220 -1.58 15.28 -4.64
N ALA A 221 -0.98 16.21 -5.38
CA ALA A 221 -0.44 17.44 -4.80
C ALA A 221 -0.80 18.73 -5.56
N ASP A 222 -1.62 18.64 -6.62
CA ASP A 222 -1.97 19.78 -7.48
C ASP A 222 -0.74 20.56 -7.96
N ILE A 223 0.33 19.82 -8.27
CA ILE A 223 1.57 20.34 -8.83
C ILE A 223 1.44 20.31 -10.35
N SER A 224 1.24 21.49 -10.94
CA SER A 224 1.18 21.64 -12.40
C SER A 224 2.57 21.58 -13.04
N LEU A 225 2.62 21.34 -14.35
CA LEU A 225 3.85 21.40 -15.13
C LEU A 225 4.61 22.72 -14.95
N GLU A 226 3.90 23.85 -14.83
CA GLU A 226 4.54 25.15 -14.59
C GLU A 226 5.17 25.23 -13.19
N MET A 227 4.55 24.63 -12.17
CA MET A 227 5.15 24.54 -10.84
C MET A 227 6.37 23.61 -10.83
N GLN A 228 6.33 22.50 -11.59
CA GLN A 228 7.48 21.61 -11.74
C GLN A 228 8.67 22.37 -12.34
N LYS A 229 8.47 23.13 -13.43
CA LYS A 229 9.55 23.97 -14.04
C LYS A 229 10.19 24.93 -13.05
N GLN A 230 9.43 25.46 -12.09
CA GLN A 230 9.91 26.41 -11.09
C GLN A 230 10.59 25.76 -9.89
N LYS A 231 10.17 24.54 -9.50
CA LYS A 231 10.48 23.95 -8.19
C LYS A 231 11.24 22.63 -8.25
N LEU A 232 11.15 21.88 -9.33
CA LEU A 232 11.84 20.60 -9.46
C LEU A 232 13.34 20.84 -9.64
N VAL A 233 14.16 20.18 -8.81
CA VAL A 233 15.63 20.32 -8.86
C VAL A 233 16.37 19.01 -9.11
N ASN A 234 15.71 17.88 -8.86
CA ASN A 234 16.31 16.57 -9.03
C ASN A 234 15.24 15.51 -9.32
N VAL A 235 15.60 14.54 -10.17
CA VAL A 235 14.84 13.32 -10.40
C VAL A 235 15.74 12.11 -10.15
N ASN A 236 15.28 11.18 -9.32
CA ASN A 236 15.95 9.95 -8.98
C ASN A 236 15.22 8.76 -9.62
N LEU A 237 15.92 7.98 -10.44
CA LEU A 237 15.34 6.88 -11.21
C LEU A 237 16.27 5.66 -11.15
N ASP A 238 15.74 4.47 -11.45
CA ASP A 238 16.54 3.27 -11.65
C ASP A 238 17.42 3.33 -12.91
N GLY A 239 18.14 2.24 -13.19
CA GLY A 239 19.10 2.15 -14.29
C GLY A 239 18.50 1.70 -15.61
N ALA A 240 17.18 1.52 -15.69
CA ALA A 240 16.54 1.02 -16.90
C ALA A 240 16.77 2.00 -18.06
N ALA A 241 16.90 1.46 -19.28
CA ALA A 241 17.09 2.26 -20.48
C ALA A 241 15.95 3.29 -20.70
N VAL A 242 14.72 2.94 -20.28
CA VAL A 242 13.55 3.83 -20.27
C VAL A 242 13.78 5.05 -19.38
N ASN A 243 14.47 4.90 -18.26
CA ASN A 243 14.70 5.96 -17.29
C ASN A 243 15.97 6.78 -17.57
N MET A 244 17.06 6.10 -17.90
CA MET A 244 18.41 6.67 -18.02
C MET A 244 18.91 6.82 -19.47
N GLY A 245 18.06 6.54 -20.46
CA GLY A 245 18.38 6.73 -21.88
C GLY A 245 18.83 8.16 -22.19
N MET A 246 19.92 8.31 -22.95
CA MET A 246 20.60 9.61 -23.14
C MET A 246 19.73 10.68 -23.81
N TYR A 247 18.85 10.30 -24.73
CA TYR A 247 18.02 11.23 -25.49
C TYR A 247 16.53 11.13 -25.14
N ASN A 248 16.04 9.90 -25.01
CA ASN A 248 14.62 9.61 -24.81
C ASN A 248 14.36 8.95 -23.46
N GLY A 249 15.31 8.97 -22.52
CA GLY A 249 15.06 8.51 -21.16
C GLY A 249 14.21 9.51 -20.38
N VAL A 250 13.44 9.04 -19.39
CA VAL A 250 12.66 9.89 -18.48
C VAL A 250 13.51 11.05 -17.94
N GLY A 251 14.72 10.79 -17.46
CA GLY A 251 15.61 11.84 -16.95
C GLY A 251 16.05 12.86 -18.01
N ALA A 252 16.25 12.45 -19.27
CA ALA A 252 16.60 13.35 -20.36
C ALA A 252 15.42 14.26 -20.72
N LEU A 253 14.22 13.69 -20.75
CA LEU A 253 12.97 14.41 -21.03
C LEU A 253 12.61 15.40 -19.92
N GLU A 254 12.79 15.02 -18.64
CA GLU A 254 12.65 15.94 -17.49
C GLU A 254 13.56 17.16 -17.63
N LYS A 255 14.85 16.96 -17.96
CA LYS A 255 15.79 18.06 -18.24
C LYS A 255 15.35 18.92 -19.40
N GLN A 256 14.80 18.33 -20.47
CA GLN A 256 14.31 19.08 -21.62
C GLN A 256 13.08 19.94 -21.24
N ARG A 257 12.18 19.42 -20.41
CA ARG A 257 10.93 20.10 -20.01
C ARG A 257 11.16 21.22 -18.98
N HIS A 258 12.07 21.00 -18.04
CA HIS A 258 12.24 21.86 -16.87
C HIS A 258 13.52 22.68 -16.90
N GLY A 259 14.48 22.31 -17.73
CA GLY A 259 15.74 23.02 -17.93
C GLY A 259 16.95 22.26 -17.37
N PRO A 260 18.16 22.70 -17.77
CA PRO A 260 19.42 22.00 -17.47
C PRO A 260 19.78 21.99 -15.98
N GLN A 261 19.15 22.83 -15.16
CA GLN A 261 19.33 22.86 -13.71
C GLN A 261 18.75 21.62 -13.00
N VAL A 262 17.84 20.88 -13.64
CA VAL A 262 17.33 19.63 -13.09
C VAL A 262 18.41 18.57 -13.17
N THR A 263 18.80 18.06 -12.01
CA THR A 263 19.77 16.96 -11.92
C THR A 263 19.06 15.62 -12.04
N VAL A 264 19.70 14.63 -12.65
CA VAL A 264 19.19 13.26 -12.72
C VAL A 264 20.17 12.39 -11.95
N THR A 265 19.68 11.71 -10.93
CA THR A 265 20.48 10.85 -10.06
C THR A 265 20.06 9.41 -10.25
N HIS A 266 21.00 8.57 -10.66
CA HIS A 266 20.77 7.14 -10.76
C HIS A 266 20.61 6.53 -9.35
N CYS A 267 19.62 5.66 -9.16
CA CYS A 267 19.34 4.99 -7.89
C CYS A 267 20.59 4.25 -7.38
N ILE A 268 21.07 4.63 -6.19
CA ILE A 268 22.29 4.05 -5.61
C ILE A 268 22.09 2.57 -5.29
N ASN A 269 20.89 2.19 -4.82
CA ASN A 269 20.58 0.79 -4.50
C ASN A 269 20.64 -0.08 -5.75
N HIS A 270 20.03 0.38 -6.85
CA HIS A 270 20.06 -0.35 -8.10
C HIS A 270 21.46 -0.37 -8.72
N ASN A 271 22.23 0.72 -8.61
CA ASN A 271 23.65 0.71 -8.98
C ASN A 271 24.46 -0.34 -8.24
N LEU A 272 24.26 -0.45 -6.93
CA LEU A 272 24.96 -1.43 -6.11
C LEU A 272 24.55 -2.86 -6.51
N GLU A 273 23.26 -3.09 -6.71
CA GLU A 273 22.74 -4.37 -7.22
C GLU A 273 23.38 -4.74 -8.57
N LEU A 274 23.37 -3.82 -9.54
CA LEU A 274 23.97 -4.02 -10.86
C LEU A 274 25.47 -4.31 -10.77
N ALA A 275 26.20 -3.56 -9.94
CA ALA A 275 27.63 -3.79 -9.72
C ALA A 275 27.91 -5.19 -9.14
N LEU A 276 27.09 -5.67 -8.21
CA LEU A 276 27.19 -7.04 -7.68
C LEU A 276 26.82 -8.10 -8.73
N LEU A 277 25.82 -7.83 -9.57
CA LEU A 277 25.40 -8.72 -10.67
C LEU A 277 26.43 -8.82 -11.78
N ASP A 278 27.22 -7.77 -11.99
CA ASP A 278 28.36 -7.75 -12.90
C ASP A 278 29.57 -8.48 -12.30
N LEU A 279 29.95 -8.19 -11.05
CA LEU A 279 31.02 -8.90 -10.35
C LEU A 279 30.80 -10.42 -10.34
N ARG A 280 29.54 -10.85 -10.17
CA ARG A 280 29.15 -12.26 -10.27
C ARG A 280 29.59 -12.91 -11.57
N LYS A 281 29.55 -12.21 -12.70
CA LYS A 281 29.91 -12.78 -14.02
C LYS A 281 31.39 -13.16 -14.07
N ASP A 282 32.21 -12.44 -13.33
CA ASP A 282 33.66 -12.58 -13.31
C ASP A 282 34.17 -13.46 -12.15
N GLU A 283 33.33 -13.75 -11.14
CA GLU A 283 33.67 -14.59 -9.99
C GLU A 283 32.99 -15.97 -10.06
N PRO A 284 33.71 -17.04 -10.48
CA PRO A 284 33.14 -18.37 -10.69
C PRO A 284 32.46 -18.96 -9.46
N TYR A 285 32.95 -18.66 -8.26
CA TYR A 285 32.36 -19.17 -7.03
C TYR A 285 30.94 -18.64 -6.80
N LEU A 286 30.70 -17.34 -7.07
CA LEU A 286 29.38 -16.73 -6.93
C LEU A 286 28.37 -17.31 -7.94
N ALA A 287 28.82 -17.61 -9.16
CA ALA A 287 27.98 -18.26 -10.16
C ALA A 287 27.55 -19.68 -9.74
N ILE A 288 28.47 -20.47 -9.15
CA ILE A 288 28.17 -21.81 -8.61
C ILE A 288 27.22 -21.72 -7.42
N PHE A 289 27.46 -20.77 -6.51
CA PHE A 289 26.61 -20.54 -5.35
C PHE A 289 25.17 -20.19 -5.77
N GLU A 290 25.00 -19.22 -6.68
CA GLU A 290 23.67 -18.84 -7.18
C GLU A 290 22.96 -20.02 -7.85
N LYS A 291 23.66 -20.78 -8.70
CA LYS A 291 23.09 -21.96 -9.36
C LYS A 291 22.60 -22.98 -8.34
N THR A 292 23.39 -23.25 -7.32
CA THR A 292 23.05 -24.18 -6.23
C THR A 292 21.81 -23.71 -5.49
N ILE A 293 21.76 -22.43 -5.10
CA ILE A 293 20.61 -21.84 -4.40
C ILE A 293 19.35 -21.90 -5.27
N LYS A 294 19.44 -21.55 -6.56
CA LYS A 294 18.30 -21.65 -7.50
C LYS A 294 17.75 -23.07 -7.60
N VAL A 295 18.63 -24.08 -7.70
CA VAL A 295 18.21 -25.49 -7.72
C VAL A 295 17.49 -25.88 -6.43
N ILE A 296 18.03 -25.49 -5.26
CA ILE A 296 17.40 -25.76 -3.96
C ILE A 296 16.01 -25.11 -3.88
N ILE A 297 15.90 -23.84 -4.27
CA ILE A 297 14.64 -23.09 -4.24
C ILE A 297 13.61 -23.71 -5.18
N ILE A 298 13.98 -24.02 -6.43
CA ILE A 298 13.07 -24.65 -7.41
C ILE A 298 12.58 -26.00 -6.87
N ASN A 299 13.48 -26.84 -6.35
CA ASN A 299 13.11 -28.13 -5.79
C ASN A 299 12.19 -28.01 -4.57
N TYR A 300 12.44 -27.03 -3.70
CA TYR A 300 11.56 -26.73 -2.57
C TYR A 300 10.17 -26.30 -3.04
N ILE A 301 10.07 -25.34 -3.97
CA ILE A 301 8.80 -24.84 -4.51
C ILE A 301 8.00 -25.97 -5.15
N ILE A 302 8.63 -26.79 -5.99
CA ILE A 302 7.98 -27.94 -6.63
C ILE A 302 7.44 -28.89 -5.56
N THR A 303 8.28 -29.26 -4.58
CA THR A 303 7.90 -30.21 -3.53
C THR A 303 6.71 -29.71 -2.71
N VAL A 304 6.73 -28.44 -2.29
CA VAL A 304 5.62 -27.82 -1.54
C VAL A 304 4.34 -27.79 -2.36
N ASN A 305 4.42 -27.38 -3.64
CA ASN A 305 3.25 -27.34 -4.52
C ASN A 305 2.68 -28.74 -4.78
N THR A 306 3.52 -29.76 -4.97
CA THR A 306 3.07 -31.16 -5.12
C THR A 306 2.38 -31.67 -3.86
N ILE A 307 2.90 -31.36 -2.66
CA ILE A 307 2.26 -31.74 -1.40
C ILE A 307 0.89 -31.06 -1.23
N ILE A 308 0.77 -29.78 -1.58
CA ILE A 308 -0.50 -29.04 -1.54
C ILE A 308 -1.51 -29.67 -2.51
N LEU A 309 -1.10 -30.00 -3.73
CA LEU A 309 -1.96 -30.66 -4.72
C LEU A 309 -2.44 -32.03 -4.25
N ILE A 310 -1.55 -32.87 -3.69
CA ILE A 310 -1.93 -34.19 -3.15
C ILE A 310 -2.93 -34.07 -1.99
N LYS A 311 -2.78 -33.04 -1.13
CA LYS A 311 -3.73 -32.77 -0.05
C LYS A 311 -5.09 -32.23 -0.52
N HIS A 312 -5.18 -31.70 -1.73
CA HIS A 312 -6.45 -31.25 -2.33
C HIS A 312 -7.16 -32.34 -3.14
N ILE A 313 -6.46 -33.41 -3.51
CA ILE A 313 -7.01 -34.56 -4.25
C ILE A 313 -7.59 -35.63 -3.31
N ASN A 314 -7.09 -35.72 -2.07
CA ASN A 314 -7.60 -36.60 -1.01
C ASN A 314 -8.56 -35.87 -0.08
#